data_AF-A0A5P6PEM2-F1
#
_entry.id   AF-A0A5P6PEM2-F1
#
_cell.length_a   1.000
_cell.length_b   1.000
_cell.length_c   1.000
_cell.angle_alpha   90.00
_cell.angle_beta   90.00
_cell.angle_gamma   90.00
#
_symmetry.space_group_name_H-M   'P 1'
#
loop_
_entity.id
_entity.type
_entity.pdbx_description
1 polymer ?
#
loop_
_entity_poly.entity_id
_entity_poly.type
_entity_poly.pdbx_seq_one_letter_code
_entity_poly.pdbx_strand_id
1 'polypeptide(L)'
;MLEGLIRWVSPISVPEPAQSGETVSVIVVDPEIGLIDRAEMGRTAAGIDHVLGGAPVPLLNAPGGDIVYGKAQEDGWRWKKDGCVFGGRCVIVGSDATNTPAEPVASVRVLRRDVRFGPPAKTLWLGYDKHPMRMTARPSACP
;
A
#
# COMPACT_ATOMS: atom_id res chain seq x y z
N MET A 1 3.78 -0.82 32.36
CA MET A 1 4.05 -1.07 30.92
C MET A 1 3.07 -0.20 30.15
N LEU A 2 3.53 0.85 29.46
CA LEU A 2 2.69 1.62 28.55
C LEU A 2 2.97 1.19 27.12
N GLU A 3 1.93 0.73 26.44
CA GLU A 3 1.96 0.21 25.09
C GLU A 3 2.29 1.28 24.04
N GLY A 4 2.98 0.85 23.00
CA GLY A 4 3.53 1.68 21.95
C GLY A 4 2.48 2.51 21.20
N LEU A 5 2.62 3.83 21.31
CA LEU A 5 2.01 4.77 20.39
C LEU A 5 2.51 4.49 18.95
N ILE A 6 1.60 3.99 18.13
CA ILE A 6 1.80 3.61 16.74
C ILE A 6 2.02 4.88 15.90
N ARG A 7 3.18 4.97 15.23
CA ARG A 7 3.61 6.14 14.46
C ARG A 7 3.25 6.00 12.97
N TRP A 8 1.95 6.10 12.66
CA TRP A 8 1.47 6.26 11.26
C TRP A 8 1.80 7.65 10.68
N VAL A 9 2.14 8.62 11.53
CA VAL A 9 2.28 10.02 11.15
C VAL A 9 3.73 10.35 10.76
N SER A 10 3.95 10.72 9.50
CA SER A 10 5.15 11.44 9.08
C SER A 10 5.00 12.95 9.34
N PRO A 11 6.09 13.69 9.57
CA PRO A 11 6.03 15.13 9.81
C PRO A 11 5.36 15.85 8.65
N ILE A 12 4.49 16.79 9.01
CA ILE A 12 3.64 17.62 8.16
C ILE A 12 4.39 18.06 6.89
N SER A 13 3.98 17.54 5.73
CA SER A 13 4.34 18.10 4.43
C SER A 13 3.40 19.26 4.12
N VAL A 14 3.99 20.42 3.87
CA VAL A 14 3.33 21.65 3.37
C VAL A 14 2.49 21.30 2.13
N PRO A 15 1.22 21.74 2.03
CA PRO A 15 0.43 21.45 0.85
C PRO A 15 1.00 22.19 -0.37
N GLU A 16 1.54 21.42 -1.32
CA GLU A 16 1.89 21.87 -2.67
C GLU A 16 0.57 22.16 -3.44
N PRO A 17 0.49 23.23 -4.25
CA PRO A 17 -0.76 23.65 -4.87
C PRO A 17 -1.30 22.58 -5.82
N ALA A 18 -2.61 22.34 -5.70
CA ALA A 18 -3.38 21.36 -6.45
C ALA A 18 -3.03 21.33 -7.94
N GLN A 19 -2.38 20.26 -8.37
CA GLN A 19 -2.22 19.93 -9.79
C GLN A 19 -3.46 19.13 -10.23
N SER A 20 -4.20 19.69 -11.20
CA SER A 20 -5.28 19.06 -11.99
C SER A 20 -6.21 18.11 -11.25
N GLY A 21 -7.38 18.59 -10.82
CA GLY A 21 -8.35 17.89 -9.95
C GLY A 21 -8.99 16.59 -10.47
N GLU A 22 -8.43 15.94 -11.48
CA GLU A 22 -8.94 14.69 -12.08
C GLU A 22 -8.18 13.45 -11.60
N THR A 23 -6.89 13.59 -11.25
CA THR A 23 -6.04 12.49 -10.76
C THR A 23 -5.59 12.68 -9.32
N VAL A 24 -5.22 11.58 -8.68
CA VAL A 24 -4.68 11.50 -7.33
C VAL A 24 -3.64 10.40 -7.27
N SER A 25 -2.55 10.62 -6.53
CA SER A 25 -1.56 9.58 -6.27
C SER A 25 -2.05 8.66 -5.17
N VAL A 26 -1.77 7.37 -5.34
CA VAL A 26 -2.10 6.29 -4.43
C VAL A 26 -0.88 5.42 -4.21
N ILE A 27 -0.88 4.61 -3.16
CA ILE A 27 0.19 3.64 -2.94
C ILE A 27 -0.30 2.24 -3.29
N VAL A 28 0.34 1.61 -4.25
CA VAL A 28 0.08 0.22 -4.62
C VAL A 28 1.01 -0.68 -3.82
N VAL A 29 0.42 -1.70 -3.19
CA VAL A 29 1.14 -2.80 -2.54
C VAL A 29 0.81 -4.07 -3.30
N ASP A 30 1.78 -4.62 -4.01
CA ASP A 30 1.64 -5.89 -4.73
C ASP A 30 2.58 -6.93 -4.10
N PRO A 31 2.05 -7.87 -3.30
CA PRO A 31 2.86 -8.87 -2.63
C PRO A 31 3.36 -9.96 -3.58
N GLU A 32 2.78 -10.12 -4.77
CA GLU A 32 3.19 -11.15 -5.74
C GLU A 32 4.55 -10.81 -6.34
N ILE A 33 4.77 -9.52 -6.61
CA ILE A 33 6.03 -9.01 -7.18
C ILE A 33 6.88 -8.24 -6.16
N GLY A 34 6.41 -8.10 -4.92
CA GLY A 34 7.10 -7.35 -3.87
C GLY A 34 7.21 -5.86 -4.18
N LEU A 35 6.16 -5.27 -4.75
CA LEU A 35 6.08 -3.84 -5.09
C LEU A 35 5.41 -3.08 -3.97
N ILE A 36 6.00 -1.94 -3.60
CA ILE A 36 5.35 -0.89 -2.82
C ILE A 36 5.74 0.41 -3.49
N ASP A 37 4.83 1.04 -4.23
CA ASP A 37 5.15 2.26 -4.97
C ASP A 37 3.96 3.20 -5.13
N ARG A 38 4.23 4.44 -5.54
CA ARG A 38 3.19 5.38 -5.93
C ARG A 38 2.71 5.10 -7.35
N ALA A 39 1.40 5.25 -7.56
CA ALA A 39 0.76 5.25 -8.86
C ALA A 39 -0.24 6.41 -8.91
N GLU A 40 -0.57 6.87 -10.11
CA GLU A 40 -1.64 7.85 -10.31
C GLU A 40 -2.93 7.14 -10.72
N MET A 41 -4.06 7.64 -10.24
CA MET A 41 -5.38 7.16 -10.63
C MET A 41 -6.38 8.32 -10.72
N GLY A 42 -7.50 8.10 -11.40
CA GLY A 42 -8.63 9.03 -11.34
C GLY A 42 -9.27 9.04 -9.94
N ARG A 43 -9.85 10.17 -9.52
CA ARG A 43 -10.50 10.34 -8.19
C ARG A 43 -11.85 9.62 -8.03
N THR A 44 -12.10 8.58 -8.82
CA THR A 44 -13.37 7.85 -8.86
C THR A 44 -13.17 6.39 -8.44
N ALA A 45 -14.26 5.72 -8.07
CA ALA A 45 -14.23 4.28 -7.80
C ALA A 45 -13.72 3.46 -9.01
N ALA A 46 -14.00 3.92 -10.24
CA ALA A 46 -13.48 3.33 -11.47
C ALA A 46 -11.94 3.49 -11.59
N GLY A 47 -11.37 4.57 -11.05
CA GLY A 47 -9.92 4.73 -10.94
C GLY A 47 -9.30 3.67 -10.03
N ILE A 48 -9.91 3.40 -8.87
CA ILE A 48 -9.44 2.37 -7.93
C ILE A 48 -9.56 0.97 -8.56
N ASP A 49 -10.69 0.68 -9.20
CA ASP A 49 -10.94 -0.56 -9.94
C ASP A 49 -9.84 -0.80 -11.01
N HIS A 50 -9.52 0.23 -11.79
CA HIS A 50 -8.48 0.14 -12.81
C HIS A 50 -7.11 -0.25 -12.25
N VAL A 51 -6.70 0.33 -11.12
CA VAL A 51 -5.40 0.03 -10.48
C VAL A 51 -5.38 -1.37 -9.87
N LEU A 52 -6.49 -1.81 -9.27
CA LEU A 52 -6.62 -3.15 -8.69
C LEU A 52 -6.83 -4.25 -9.75
N GLY A 53 -7.32 -3.88 -10.94
CA GLY A 53 -7.77 -4.81 -11.98
C GLY A 53 -9.03 -5.56 -11.58
N GLY A 54 -9.97 -4.89 -10.90
CA GLY A 54 -11.23 -5.49 -10.44
C GLY A 54 -11.92 -4.69 -9.34
N ALA A 55 -13.20 -5.01 -9.10
CA ALA A 55 -14.07 -4.25 -8.21
C ALA A 55 -13.44 -4.06 -6.81
N PRO A 56 -13.25 -2.81 -6.35
CA PRO A 56 -12.58 -2.52 -5.09
C PRO A 56 -13.44 -2.88 -3.88
N VAL A 57 -12.82 -3.47 -2.86
CA VAL A 57 -13.42 -3.72 -1.55
C VAL A 57 -12.61 -3.00 -0.48
N PRO A 58 -13.23 -2.15 0.37
CA PRO A 58 -12.54 -1.53 1.49
C PRO A 58 -12.22 -2.60 2.54
N LEU A 59 -10.94 -2.74 2.89
CA LEU A 59 -10.43 -3.75 3.82
C LEU A 59 -10.10 -3.17 5.20
N LEU A 60 -9.61 -1.92 5.25
CA LEU A 60 -9.22 -1.25 6.49
C LEU A 60 -9.29 0.27 6.35
N ASN A 61 -9.80 0.94 7.38
CA ASN A 61 -9.59 2.37 7.58
C ASN A 61 -8.38 2.56 8.49
N ALA A 62 -7.29 3.08 7.94
CA ALA A 62 -6.07 3.36 8.68
C ALA A 62 -6.16 4.71 9.40
N PRO A 63 -5.45 4.87 10.54
CA PRO A 63 -5.35 6.16 11.22
C PRO A 63 -4.79 7.23 10.27
N GLY A 64 -5.40 8.42 10.27
CA GLY A 64 -5.01 9.52 9.38
C GLY A 64 -5.88 9.69 8.13
N GLY A 65 -6.92 8.87 7.97
CA GLY A 65 -7.89 9.00 6.88
C GLY A 65 -7.57 8.16 5.65
N ASP A 66 -6.49 7.35 5.69
CA ASP A 66 -6.17 6.42 4.63
C ASP A 66 -7.11 5.21 4.65
N ILE A 67 -7.48 4.70 3.48
CA ILE A 67 -8.29 3.51 3.29
C ILE A 67 -7.50 2.51 2.45
N VAL A 68 -7.42 1.27 2.92
CA VAL A 68 -6.84 0.16 2.17
C VAL A 68 -7.95 -0.53 1.39
N TYR A 69 -7.85 -0.49 0.07
CA TYR A 69 -8.69 -1.24 -0.85
C TYR A 69 -7.94 -2.47 -1.35
N GLY A 70 -8.67 -3.57 -1.54
CA GLY A 70 -8.18 -4.75 -2.23
C GLY A 70 -9.31 -5.40 -3.02
N LYS A 71 -9.09 -6.65 -3.47
CA LYS A 71 -10.13 -7.46 -4.11
C LYS A 71 -10.69 -8.49 -3.13
N ALA A 72 -11.95 -8.88 -3.33
CA ALA A 72 -12.56 -9.96 -2.57
C ALA A 72 -11.83 -11.29 -2.86
N GLN A 73 -11.36 -11.97 -1.80
CA GLN A 73 -10.78 -13.31 -1.85
C GLN A 73 -9.67 -13.49 -2.92
N GLU A 74 -8.51 -12.86 -2.73
CA GLU A 74 -7.31 -13.24 -3.47
C GLU A 74 -6.54 -14.34 -2.74
N ASP A 75 -6.50 -15.52 -3.37
CA ASP A 75 -5.55 -16.57 -3.07
C ASP A 75 -4.18 -16.20 -3.66
N GLY A 76 -3.12 -16.26 -2.87
CA GLY A 76 -1.78 -15.95 -3.36
C GLY A 76 -0.85 -15.38 -2.29
N TRP A 77 0.10 -14.57 -2.73
CA TRP A 77 0.94 -13.82 -1.82
C TRP A 77 0.11 -12.81 -1.02
N ARG A 78 0.55 -12.60 0.21
CA ARG A 78 -0.13 -11.75 1.20
C ARG A 78 0.87 -10.75 1.75
N TRP A 79 0.37 -9.67 2.32
CA TRP A 79 1.20 -8.73 3.05
C TRP A 79 0.61 -8.40 4.42
N LYS A 80 1.49 -8.01 5.34
CA LYS A 80 1.15 -7.70 6.72
C LYS A 80 1.75 -6.36 7.12
N LYS A 81 0.98 -5.57 7.86
CA LYS A 81 1.42 -4.34 8.55
C LYS A 81 0.68 -4.21 9.88
N ASP A 82 1.40 -3.92 10.96
CA ASP A 82 0.84 -3.65 12.30
C ASP A 82 -0.20 -4.67 12.79
N GLY A 83 0.00 -5.95 12.46
CA GLY A 83 -0.93 -7.03 12.83
C GLY A 83 -2.02 -7.33 11.79
N CYS A 84 -2.36 -6.38 10.93
CA CYS A 84 -3.33 -6.56 9.84
C CYS A 84 -2.72 -7.34 8.67
N VAL A 85 -3.47 -8.30 8.12
CA VAL A 85 -3.06 -9.15 6.99
C VAL A 85 -4.01 -8.90 5.82
N PHE A 86 -3.44 -8.70 4.64
CA PHE A 86 -4.15 -8.43 3.40
C PHE A 86 -3.72 -9.45 2.33
N GLY A 87 -4.69 -9.90 1.53
CA GLY A 87 -4.46 -10.81 0.41
C GLY A 87 -4.22 -10.05 -0.88
N GLY A 88 -3.23 -10.51 -1.65
CA GLY A 88 -2.95 -10.02 -2.99
C GLY A 88 -2.75 -8.50 -3.08
N ARG A 89 -3.06 -7.94 -4.25
CA ARG A 89 -2.77 -6.53 -4.55
C ARG A 89 -3.74 -5.63 -3.81
N CYS A 90 -3.20 -4.63 -3.13
CA CYS A 90 -3.97 -3.60 -2.45
C CYS A 90 -3.55 -2.20 -2.92
N VAL A 91 -4.46 -1.25 -2.77
CA VAL A 91 -4.24 0.18 -3.02
C VAL A 91 -4.58 0.94 -1.74
N ILE A 92 -3.68 1.81 -1.31
CA ILE A 92 -3.88 2.72 -0.18
C ILE A 92 -4.20 4.09 -0.75
N VAL A 93 -5.37 4.61 -0.39
CA VAL A 93 -5.93 5.87 -0.87
C VAL A 93 -6.19 6.76 0.35
N GLY A 94 -5.81 8.03 0.28
CA GLY A 94 -6.24 8.99 1.30
C GLY A 94 -7.72 9.33 1.14
N SER A 95 -8.36 9.77 2.22
CA SER A 95 -9.74 10.25 2.19
C SER A 95 -9.80 11.63 2.82
N ASP A 96 -10.46 12.58 2.14
CA ASP A 96 -10.72 13.89 2.72
C ASP A 96 -11.99 13.89 3.61
N ALA A 97 -12.31 15.05 4.20
CA ALA A 97 -13.47 15.19 5.08
C ALA A 97 -14.82 14.90 4.40
N THR A 98 -14.85 14.83 3.07
CA THR A 98 -16.05 14.53 2.26
C THR A 98 -16.13 13.07 1.82
N ASN A 99 -15.19 12.22 2.27
CA ASN A 99 -14.99 10.85 1.79
C ASN A 99 -14.63 10.76 0.30
N THR A 100 -14.01 11.80 -0.25
CA THR A 100 -13.51 11.79 -1.62
C THR A 100 -12.07 11.29 -1.64
N PRO A 101 -11.66 10.47 -2.64
CA PRO A 101 -10.27 10.06 -2.81
C PRO A 101 -9.30 11.24 -2.81
N ALA A 102 -8.27 11.14 -1.99
CA ALA A 102 -7.23 12.13 -1.77
C ALA A 102 -5.85 11.45 -1.67
N GLU A 103 -4.78 12.24 -1.61
CA GLU A 103 -3.43 11.74 -1.45
C GLU A 103 -3.29 10.97 -0.14
N PRO A 104 -2.70 9.76 -0.14
CA PRO A 104 -2.49 9.00 1.06
C PRO A 104 -1.47 9.70 1.97
N VAL A 105 -1.77 9.69 3.27
CA VAL A 105 -0.86 10.17 4.31
C VAL A 105 0.30 9.18 4.51
N ALA A 106 0.06 7.89 4.20
CA ALA A 106 1.06 6.85 4.27
C ALA A 106 2.30 7.17 3.41
N SER A 107 3.48 6.81 3.92
CA SER A 107 4.75 6.99 3.23
C SER A 107 5.23 5.67 2.64
N VAL A 108 5.54 5.64 1.34
CA VAL A 108 6.17 4.49 0.67
C VAL A 108 7.44 4.03 1.40
N ARG A 109 8.28 4.96 1.88
CA ARG A 109 9.51 4.62 2.61
C ARG A 109 9.22 3.89 3.92
N VAL A 110 8.21 4.34 4.66
CA VAL A 110 7.79 3.71 5.92
C VAL A 110 7.17 2.34 5.64
N LEU A 111 6.31 2.25 4.62
CA LEU A 111 5.72 0.98 4.21
C LEU A 111 6.78 -0.04 3.78
N ARG A 112 7.77 0.33 2.97
CA ARG A 112 8.88 -0.55 2.59
C ARG A 112 9.68 -1.07 3.79
N ARG A 113 9.80 -0.28 4.87
CA ARG A 113 10.49 -0.71 6.09
C ARG A 113 9.65 -1.69 6.92
N ASP A 114 8.35 -1.42 7.03
CA ASP A 114 7.49 -2.05 8.04
C ASP A 114 6.61 -3.18 7.50
N VAL A 115 6.29 -3.16 6.19
CA VAL A 115 5.52 -4.22 5.53
C VAL A 115 6.34 -5.51 5.46
N ARG A 116 5.63 -6.63 5.63
CA ARG A 116 6.16 -7.98 5.42
C ARG A 116 5.31 -8.72 4.39
N PHE A 117 5.94 -9.52 3.54
CA PHE A 117 5.29 -10.37 2.54
C PHE A 117 5.27 -11.83 2.96
N GLY A 118 4.17 -12.51 2.74
CA GLY A 118 3.97 -13.91 3.07
C GLY A 118 3.54 -14.71 1.85
N PRO A 119 4.24 -15.79 1.48
CA PRO A 119 3.80 -16.66 0.41
C PRO A 119 2.46 -17.35 0.73
N PRO A 120 1.74 -17.83 -0.30
CA PRO A 120 0.50 -18.58 -0.11
C PRO A 120 0.73 -19.81 0.77
N ALA A 121 -0.23 -20.09 1.65
CA ALA A 121 -0.24 -21.25 2.57
C ALA A 121 0.98 -21.40 3.51
N LYS A 122 1.87 -20.39 3.60
CA LYS A 122 3.04 -20.40 4.50
C LYS A 122 2.87 -19.37 5.62
N THR A 123 3.46 -19.66 6.78
CA THR A 123 3.48 -18.78 7.97
C THR A 123 4.68 -17.84 7.99
N LEU A 124 5.62 -18.02 7.07
CA LEU A 124 6.82 -17.19 6.95
C LEU A 124 6.46 -15.79 6.44
N TRP A 125 7.05 -14.78 7.07
CA TRP A 125 6.93 -13.38 6.68
C TRP A 125 8.31 -12.81 6.36
N LEU A 126 8.46 -12.25 5.16
CA LEU A 126 9.69 -11.70 4.61
C LEU A 126 9.64 -10.18 4.63
N GLY A 127 10.76 -9.54 4.97
CA GLY A 127 10.92 -8.09 4.76
C GLY A 127 10.81 -7.72 3.28
N TYR A 128 10.45 -6.47 2.99
CA TYR A 128 10.41 -5.94 1.62
C TYR A 128 11.67 -6.29 0.82
N ASP A 129 12.86 -5.98 1.34
CA ASP A 129 14.14 -6.25 0.65
C ASP A 129 14.52 -7.74 0.56
N LYS A 130 13.75 -8.62 1.21
CA LYS A 130 13.93 -10.08 1.17
C LYS A 130 12.92 -10.77 0.25
N HIS A 131 12.07 -10.01 -0.44
CA HIS A 131 11.15 -10.57 -1.41
C HIS A 131 11.92 -11.22 -2.58
N PRO A 132 11.59 -12.45 -3.01
CA PRO A 132 12.33 -13.16 -4.05
C PRO A 132 12.51 -12.36 -5.34
N MET A 133 11.44 -11.70 -5.81
CA MET A 133 11.47 -10.88 -7.03
C MET A 133 12.37 -9.65 -6.92
N ARG A 134 12.68 -9.18 -5.71
CA ARG A 134 13.64 -8.08 -5.49
C ARG A 134 15.07 -8.57 -5.38
N MET A 135 15.28 -9.81 -4.95
CA MET A 135 16.60 -10.41 -4.87
C MET A 135 17.14 -10.78 -6.25
N THR A 136 16.28 -11.22 -7.17
CA THR A 136 16.65 -11.53 -8.56
C THR A 136 16.92 -10.30 -9.41
N ALA A 137 16.38 -9.13 -9.02
CA ALA A 137 16.59 -7.86 -9.72
C ALA A 137 17.92 -7.16 -9.35
N ARG A 138 18.71 -7.70 -8.43
CA ARG A 138 20.09 -7.22 -8.23
C ARG A 138 20.95 -7.78 -9.37
N PRO A 139 21.47 -6.96 -10.29
CA PRO A 139 22.46 -7.44 -11.24
C PRO A 139 23.63 -8.00 -10.43
N SER A 140 24.00 -9.25 -10.72
CA SER A 140 25.27 -9.83 -10.30
C SER A 140 26.35 -8.78 -10.58
N ALA A 141 26.94 -8.21 -9.54
CA ALA A 141 28.12 -7.39 -9.71
C ALA A 141 29.15 -8.29 -10.40
N CYS A 142 29.52 -7.96 -11.63
CA CYS A 142 30.59 -8.65 -12.34
C CYS A 142 31.87 -8.60 -11.48
N PRO A 143 32.64 -9.70 -11.43
CA PRO A 143 33.85 -9.81 -10.63
C PRO A 143 34.95 -8.83 -11.06
#